data_AF-A0A350XVH8-F1
#
_entry.id   AF-A0A350XVH8-F1
#
_cell.length_a   1.000
_cell.length_b   1.000
_cell.length_c   1.000
_cell.angle_alpha   90.00
_cell.angle_beta   90.00
_cell.angle_gamma   90.00
#
_symmetry.space_group_name_H-M   'P 1'
#
loop_
_entity.id
_entity.type
_entity.pdbx_description
1 polymer ?
#
loop_
_entity_poly.entity_id
_entity_poly.type
_entity_poly.pdbx_seq_one_letter_code
_entity_poly.pdbx_strand_id
1 'polypeptide(L)'
;MKGNIRLCDRISAPFILGIFRPKIFLPTSMDEADTKYVTAHEKAHLRRGDHIWKPFGFLLLTVYWFNPVMWLAYILLCRDIELACDERVIGELGTESKKPYSDALLNCSAPRRSISACPLAFGETGVKRRIKNVLSYKKPAVWIIAAALILCIAASVCFLTNPTDGALDTETASYVEKQIIAQESPTLYHETNEFPVASYKVLKVKKRGATTEIYMVALYENYVYNKGLSVISGGSDPMVITVQKAGNGYTLKEYWTPSMGSEYSKSIKERFPLTLQYDAIGSSKYAAELIEKNRQKAAAHYGVSVDDLAPQDDTSTSTTAVSFSESYAYTSDKDRANLLLDSDKNSFAFTSSWFDSYAYTGTYESNGKDITLKDDGGKGTFVFRIKDDELIFDTSRSPKMPMYKYSGADGTEAEVCVPDGAIFIKNG
;
A
#
# COMPACT_ATOMS: atom_id res chain seq x y z
N MET A 1 -16.68 -29.16 -47.50
CA MET A 1 -15.66 -28.61 -46.57
C MET A 1 -15.83 -29.25 -45.19
N LYS A 2 -14.79 -29.92 -44.65
CA LYS A 2 -14.80 -30.53 -43.30
C LYS A 2 -14.22 -29.55 -42.26
N GLY A 3 -14.88 -29.45 -41.10
CA GLY A 3 -14.37 -28.85 -39.85
C GLY A 3 -14.42 -27.31 -39.76
N ASN A 4 -15.05 -26.78 -38.71
CA ASN A 4 -15.11 -25.37 -38.22
C ASN A 4 -15.27 -24.19 -39.20
N ILE A 5 -15.40 -24.41 -40.51
CA ILE A 5 -15.61 -23.38 -41.52
C ILE A 5 -17.09 -23.35 -41.92
N ARG A 6 -17.68 -22.16 -41.94
CA ARG A 6 -19.08 -21.89 -42.34
C ARG A 6 -19.09 -20.88 -43.47
N LEU A 7 -19.83 -21.16 -44.53
CA LEU A 7 -20.14 -20.18 -45.58
C LEU A 7 -21.38 -19.39 -45.15
N CYS A 8 -21.39 -18.09 -45.42
CA CYS A 8 -22.51 -17.23 -45.09
C CYS A 8 -22.73 -16.16 -46.16
N ASP A 9 -23.97 -16.05 -46.65
CA ASP A 9 -24.34 -15.13 -47.72
C ASP A 9 -24.51 -13.68 -47.23
N ARG A 10 -24.64 -13.49 -45.90
CA ARG A 10 -24.94 -12.18 -45.27
C ARG A 10 -23.71 -11.47 -44.73
N ILE A 11 -22.51 -12.01 -44.93
CA ILE A 11 -21.28 -11.43 -44.39
C ILE A 11 -20.45 -10.84 -45.52
N SER A 12 -19.84 -9.71 -45.22
CA SER A 12 -19.07 -8.92 -46.19
C SER A 12 -17.56 -9.19 -46.13
N ALA A 13 -17.11 -9.79 -45.03
CA ALA A 13 -15.71 -10.06 -44.75
C ALA A 13 -15.60 -11.39 -43.97
N PRO A 14 -14.50 -12.12 -44.12
CA PRO A 14 -14.20 -13.28 -43.29
C PRO A 14 -14.00 -12.86 -41.83
N PHE A 15 -14.46 -13.69 -40.88
CA PHE A 15 -14.18 -13.47 -39.46
C PHE A 15 -14.25 -14.76 -38.64
N ILE A 16 -13.70 -14.71 -37.44
CA ILE A 16 -13.74 -15.79 -36.46
C ILE A 16 -14.73 -15.43 -35.36
N LEU A 17 -15.60 -16.39 -35.01
CA LEU A 17 -16.56 -16.23 -33.92
C LEU A 17 -16.44 -17.35 -32.89
N GLY A 18 -16.39 -16.95 -31.61
CA GLY A 18 -16.41 -17.85 -30.45
C GLY A 18 -15.10 -17.83 -29.66
N ILE A 19 -15.19 -18.04 -28.35
CA ILE A 19 -14.04 -18.08 -27.43
C ILE A 19 -13.56 -19.53 -27.22
N PHE A 20 -14.44 -20.44 -26.80
CA PHE A 20 -14.06 -21.84 -26.48
C PHE A 20 -14.06 -22.79 -27.68
N ARG A 21 -14.85 -22.51 -28.71
CA ARG A 21 -14.94 -23.30 -29.96
C ARG A 21 -15.04 -22.37 -31.16
N PRO A 22 -13.96 -21.63 -31.48
CA PRO A 22 -14.00 -20.63 -32.53
C PRO A 22 -14.25 -21.27 -33.90
N LYS A 23 -15.13 -20.64 -34.68
CA LYS A 23 -15.50 -21.06 -36.05
C LYS A 23 -15.14 -19.94 -37.03
N ILE A 24 -14.66 -20.34 -38.20
CA ILE A 24 -14.32 -19.43 -39.30
C ILE A 24 -15.57 -19.24 -40.16
N PHE A 25 -15.96 -18.00 -40.41
CA PHE A 25 -17.03 -17.65 -41.33
C PHE A 25 -16.44 -17.01 -42.58
N LEU A 26 -16.82 -17.51 -43.75
CA LEU A 26 -16.37 -17.02 -45.05
C LEU A 26 -17.56 -16.53 -45.90
N PRO A 27 -17.43 -15.41 -46.62
CA PRO A 27 -18.48 -14.95 -47.53
C PRO A 27 -18.58 -15.87 -48.75
N THR A 28 -19.80 -16.19 -49.16
CA THR A 28 -20.06 -17.07 -50.32
C THR A 28 -19.69 -16.40 -51.66
N SER A 29 -19.58 -15.07 -51.69
CA SER A 29 -19.26 -14.29 -52.89
C SER A 29 -17.76 -14.18 -53.20
N MET A 30 -16.90 -14.94 -52.52
CA MET A 30 -15.44 -14.86 -52.68
C MET A 30 -14.97 -15.76 -53.82
N ASP A 31 -14.01 -15.28 -54.61
CA ASP A 31 -13.40 -16.08 -55.68
C ASP A 31 -12.71 -17.33 -55.10
N GLU A 32 -12.73 -18.44 -55.83
CA GLU A 32 -12.11 -19.69 -55.40
C GLU A 32 -10.59 -19.54 -55.22
N ALA A 33 -9.97 -18.72 -56.06
CA ALA A 33 -8.54 -18.41 -55.98
C ALA A 33 -8.17 -17.70 -54.67
N ASP A 34 -8.97 -16.71 -54.27
CA ASP A 34 -8.76 -15.93 -53.03
C ASP A 34 -9.17 -16.72 -51.78
N THR A 35 -10.17 -17.59 -51.89
CA THR A 35 -10.69 -18.41 -50.78
C THR A 35 -9.60 -19.24 -50.13
N LYS A 36 -8.67 -19.79 -50.92
CA LYS A 36 -7.52 -20.56 -50.40
C LYS A 36 -6.65 -19.72 -49.46
N TYR A 37 -6.31 -18.51 -49.87
CA TYR A 37 -5.43 -17.59 -49.16
C TYR A 37 -6.08 -17.01 -47.91
N VAL A 38 -7.33 -16.58 -48.04
CA VAL A 38 -8.14 -16.06 -46.92
C VAL A 38 -8.36 -17.14 -45.87
N THR A 39 -8.69 -18.37 -46.28
CA THR A 39 -8.85 -19.49 -45.34
C THR A 39 -7.56 -19.81 -44.60
N ALA A 40 -6.40 -19.69 -45.26
CA ALA A 40 -5.10 -19.87 -44.61
C ALA A 40 -4.85 -18.79 -43.55
N HIS A 41 -5.21 -17.54 -43.85
CA HIS A 41 -5.11 -16.41 -42.92
C HIS A 41 -5.98 -16.59 -41.67
N GLU A 42 -7.27 -16.93 -41.84
CA GLU A 42 -8.17 -17.17 -40.71
C GLU A 42 -7.73 -18.36 -39.86
N LYS A 43 -7.18 -19.41 -40.48
CA LYS A 43 -6.58 -20.54 -39.74
C LYS A 43 -5.35 -20.11 -38.94
N ALA A 44 -4.56 -19.17 -39.43
CA ALA A 44 -3.40 -18.65 -38.70
C ALA A 44 -3.84 -17.94 -37.41
N HIS A 45 -4.92 -17.14 -37.46
CA HIS A 45 -5.51 -16.52 -36.27
C HIS A 45 -5.96 -17.55 -35.22
N LEU A 46 -6.62 -18.63 -35.67
CA LEU A 46 -7.05 -19.71 -34.76
C LEU A 46 -5.87 -20.40 -34.10
N ARG A 47 -4.85 -20.77 -34.86
CA ARG A 47 -3.66 -21.47 -34.35
C ARG A 47 -2.87 -20.63 -33.35
N ARG A 48 -2.87 -19.31 -33.50
CA ARG A 48 -2.18 -18.38 -32.59
C ARG A 48 -3.01 -17.98 -31.37
N GLY A 49 -4.30 -18.30 -31.35
CA GLY A 49 -5.18 -17.91 -30.25
C GLY A 49 -5.57 -16.43 -30.28
N ASP A 50 -5.56 -15.79 -31.44
CA ASP A 50 -5.79 -14.33 -31.56
C ASP A 50 -7.20 -13.91 -31.11
N HIS A 51 -8.15 -14.84 -31.13
CA HIS A 51 -9.50 -14.71 -30.57
C HIS A 51 -9.51 -14.54 -29.03
N ILE A 52 -8.41 -14.82 -28.35
CA ILE A 52 -8.22 -14.58 -26.90
C ILE A 52 -7.43 -13.29 -26.68
N TRP A 53 -6.32 -13.10 -27.43
CA TRP A 53 -5.43 -11.95 -27.26
C TRP A 53 -6.10 -10.61 -27.59
N LYS A 54 -6.91 -10.53 -28.66
CA LYS A 54 -7.62 -9.28 -29.02
C LYS A 54 -8.60 -8.85 -27.91
N PRO A 55 -9.52 -9.71 -27.42
CA PRO A 55 -10.39 -9.36 -26.30
C PRO A 55 -9.64 -9.07 -24.99
N PHE A 56 -8.56 -9.80 -24.69
CA PHE A 56 -7.75 -9.55 -23.49
C PHE A 56 -7.11 -8.16 -23.53
N GLY A 57 -6.52 -7.76 -24.67
CA GLY A 57 -6.00 -6.40 -24.85
C GLY A 57 -7.08 -5.33 -24.73
N PHE A 58 -8.29 -5.61 -25.22
CA PHE A 58 -9.43 -4.70 -25.10
C PHE A 58 -9.95 -4.57 -23.66
N LEU A 59 -9.93 -5.67 -22.89
CA LEU A 59 -10.26 -5.66 -21.47
C LEU A 59 -9.27 -4.78 -20.69
N LEU A 60 -7.97 -4.93 -20.95
CA LEU A 60 -6.95 -4.07 -20.36
C LEU A 60 -7.16 -2.60 -20.76
N LEU A 61 -7.46 -2.33 -22.03
CA LEU A 61 -7.78 -0.98 -22.48
C LEU A 61 -9.01 -0.40 -21.77
N THR A 62 -10.01 -1.23 -21.45
CA THR A 62 -11.21 -0.82 -20.72
C THR A 62 -10.88 -0.43 -19.27
N VAL A 63 -10.02 -1.20 -18.61
CA VAL A 63 -9.54 -0.90 -17.24
C VAL A 63 -8.70 0.38 -17.23
N TYR A 64 -7.82 0.54 -18.22
CA TYR A 64 -6.88 1.66 -18.34
C TYR A 64 -7.30 2.69 -19.40
N TRP A 65 -8.61 2.92 -19.56
CA TRP A 65 -9.17 3.74 -20.64
C TRP A 65 -8.66 5.20 -20.62
N PHE A 66 -8.23 5.69 -19.47
CA PHE A 66 -7.67 7.03 -19.29
C PHE A 66 -6.19 7.15 -19.73
N ASN A 67 -5.50 6.04 -19.97
CA ASN A 67 -4.07 6.06 -20.30
C ASN A 67 -3.85 6.06 -21.83
N PRO A 68 -3.36 7.17 -22.43
CA PRO A 68 -3.14 7.26 -23.88
C PRO A 68 -2.10 6.25 -24.40
N VAL A 69 -1.16 5.80 -23.56
CA VAL A 69 -0.17 4.78 -23.92
C VAL A 69 -0.85 3.42 -24.12
N MET A 70 -1.90 3.11 -23.35
CA MET A 70 -2.65 1.87 -23.50
C MET A 70 -3.45 1.84 -24.81
N TRP A 71 -4.00 2.97 -25.23
CA TRP A 71 -4.62 3.08 -26.56
C TRP A 71 -3.63 2.78 -27.68
N LEU A 72 -2.43 3.39 -27.62
CA LEU A 72 -1.39 3.15 -28.59
C LEU A 72 -0.91 1.68 -28.57
N ALA A 73 -0.71 1.11 -27.39
CA ALA A 73 -0.31 -0.29 -27.22
C ALA A 73 -1.34 -1.25 -27.84
N TYR A 74 -2.63 -1.00 -27.63
CA TYR A 74 -3.69 -1.81 -28.23
C TYR A 74 -3.73 -1.71 -29.76
N ILE A 75 -3.52 -0.52 -30.32
CA ILE A 75 -3.40 -0.32 -31.77
C ILE A 75 -2.20 -1.10 -32.34
N LEU A 76 -1.05 -1.06 -31.66
CA LEU A 76 0.15 -1.80 -32.05
C LEU A 76 -0.06 -3.31 -31.95
N LEU A 77 -0.68 -3.80 -30.86
CA LEU A 77 -1.04 -5.22 -30.70
C LEU A 77 -1.90 -5.71 -31.86
N CYS A 78 -2.97 -4.98 -32.20
CA CYS A 78 -3.86 -5.37 -33.29
C CYS A 78 -3.10 -5.46 -34.63
N ARG A 79 -2.18 -4.52 -34.88
CA ARG A 79 -1.34 -4.50 -36.08
C ARG A 79 -0.37 -5.67 -36.12
N ASP A 80 0.30 -5.96 -35.02
CA ASP A 80 1.30 -7.01 -34.93
C ASP A 80 0.65 -8.40 -35.06
N ILE A 81 -0.60 -8.55 -34.60
CA ILE A 81 -1.39 -9.75 -34.82
C ILE A 81 -1.60 -10.01 -36.32
N GLU A 82 -2.03 -9.02 -37.11
CA GLU A 82 -2.23 -9.19 -38.56
C GLU A 82 -0.93 -9.52 -39.28
N LEU A 83 0.16 -8.82 -38.95
CA LEU A 83 1.48 -9.04 -39.57
C LEU A 83 2.02 -10.45 -39.27
N ALA A 84 1.92 -10.91 -38.03
CA ALA A 84 2.38 -12.25 -37.66
C ALA A 84 1.52 -13.37 -38.28
N CYS A 85 0.23 -13.12 -38.52
CA CYS A 85 -0.59 -14.05 -39.30
C CYS A 85 -0.14 -14.10 -40.75
N ASP A 86 0.09 -12.96 -41.39
CA ASP A 86 0.59 -12.88 -42.77
C ASP A 86 1.94 -13.62 -42.91
N GLU A 87 2.87 -13.41 -41.97
CA GLU A 87 4.17 -14.08 -41.94
C GLU A 87 4.03 -15.60 -41.82
N ARG A 88 3.09 -16.06 -41.00
CA ARG A 88 2.85 -17.50 -40.83
C ARG A 88 2.25 -18.13 -42.08
N VAL A 89 1.30 -17.46 -42.74
CA VAL A 89 0.72 -17.95 -43.99
C VAL A 89 1.79 -18.08 -45.07
N ILE A 90 2.66 -17.08 -45.23
CA ILE A 90 3.78 -17.14 -46.18
C ILE A 90 4.80 -18.22 -45.79
N GLY A 91 5.07 -18.39 -44.50
CA GLY A 91 5.93 -19.45 -43.98
C GLY A 91 5.41 -20.87 -44.31
N GLU A 92 4.09 -21.06 -44.32
CA GLU A 92 3.43 -22.34 -44.63
C GLU A 92 3.23 -22.58 -46.14
N LEU A 93 2.86 -21.54 -46.91
CA LEU A 93 2.56 -21.63 -48.35
C LEU A 93 3.78 -21.47 -49.26
N GLY A 94 4.93 -21.07 -48.72
CA GLY A 94 6.17 -20.87 -49.46
C GLY A 94 6.26 -19.52 -50.18
N THR A 95 7.46 -19.19 -50.65
CA THR A 95 7.80 -17.89 -51.26
C THR A 95 7.09 -17.62 -52.58
N GLU A 96 6.77 -18.66 -53.35
CA GLU A 96 6.05 -18.56 -54.63
C GLU A 96 4.62 -18.00 -54.45
N SER A 97 4.05 -18.17 -53.26
CA SER A 97 2.69 -17.73 -52.93
C SER A 97 2.61 -16.25 -52.53
N LYS A 98 3.72 -15.51 -52.45
CA LYS A 98 3.75 -14.11 -51.97
C LYS A 98 2.89 -13.15 -52.79
N LYS A 99 3.00 -13.22 -54.12
CA LYS A 99 2.24 -12.36 -55.04
C LYS A 99 0.74 -12.66 -55.02
N PRO A 100 0.29 -13.91 -55.26
CA PRO A 100 -1.14 -14.22 -55.25
C PRO A 100 -1.77 -14.04 -53.86
N TYR A 101 -1.02 -14.24 -52.77
CA TYR A 101 -1.49 -13.90 -51.42
C TYR A 101 -1.69 -12.39 -51.24
N SER A 102 -0.76 -11.57 -51.74
CA SER A 102 -0.86 -10.11 -51.68
C SER A 102 -2.05 -9.58 -52.48
N ASP A 103 -2.32 -10.18 -53.64
CA ASP A 103 -3.49 -9.86 -54.47
C ASP A 103 -4.79 -10.21 -53.73
N ALA A 104 -4.86 -11.39 -53.09
CA ALA A 104 -6.01 -11.78 -52.27
C ALA A 104 -6.25 -10.83 -51.08
N LEU A 105 -5.18 -10.37 -50.41
CA LEU A 105 -5.27 -9.36 -49.34
C LEU A 105 -5.82 -8.03 -49.88
N LEU A 106 -5.37 -7.60 -51.06
CA LEU A 106 -5.82 -6.36 -51.68
C LEU A 106 -7.30 -6.45 -52.11
N ASN A 107 -7.69 -7.57 -52.72
CA ASN A 107 -9.08 -7.84 -53.15
C ASN A 107 -10.04 -7.87 -51.94
N CYS A 108 -9.60 -8.45 -50.82
CA CYS A 108 -10.38 -8.46 -49.59
C CYS A 108 -10.48 -7.08 -48.91
N SER A 109 -9.63 -6.14 -49.29
CA SER A 109 -9.50 -4.81 -48.66
C SER A 109 -10.06 -3.65 -49.48
N ALA A 110 -10.36 -3.86 -50.77
CA ALA A 110 -10.94 -2.84 -51.64
C ALA A 110 -12.34 -2.38 -51.15
N PRO A 111 -12.75 -1.14 -51.44
CA PRO A 111 -13.37 -0.23 -50.47
C PRO A 111 -14.77 -0.66 -50.03
N ARG A 112 -14.93 -0.92 -48.73
CA ARG A 112 -16.23 -0.90 -48.05
C ARG A 112 -16.24 0.28 -47.10
N ARG A 113 -17.27 1.15 -47.25
CA ARG A 113 -17.48 2.42 -46.52
C ARG A 113 -16.90 2.37 -45.11
N SER A 114 -15.92 3.23 -44.84
CA SER A 114 -15.39 3.43 -43.50
C SER A 114 -16.54 3.84 -42.58
N ILE A 115 -16.97 2.92 -41.73
CA ILE A 115 -17.88 3.28 -40.64
C ILE A 115 -17.02 4.05 -39.63
N SER A 116 -17.10 5.38 -39.74
CA SER A 116 -16.42 6.37 -38.90
C SER A 116 -16.76 6.25 -37.39
N ALA A 117 -17.73 5.41 -37.03
CA ALA A 117 -18.17 5.23 -35.65
C ALA A 117 -17.27 4.32 -34.78
N CYS A 118 -16.20 3.74 -35.36
CA CYS A 118 -15.27 2.91 -34.60
C CYS A 118 -13.83 3.44 -34.78
N PRO A 119 -13.16 3.92 -33.71
CA PRO A 119 -11.74 4.31 -33.76
C PRO A 119 -10.80 3.16 -34.22
N LEU A 120 -11.34 1.94 -34.32
CA LEU A 120 -10.66 0.71 -34.73
C LEU A 120 -10.62 0.48 -36.25
N ALA A 121 -11.29 1.32 -37.05
CA ALA A 121 -11.37 1.15 -38.50
C ALA A 121 -10.13 1.68 -39.24
N PHE A 122 -8.94 1.15 -38.93
CA PHE A 122 -7.69 1.38 -39.68
C PHE A 122 -7.62 0.50 -40.93
N GLY A 123 -8.60 0.60 -41.82
CA GLY A 123 -8.71 -0.27 -43.00
C GLY A 123 -7.64 0.00 -44.07
N GLU A 124 -7.30 1.27 -44.32
CA GLU A 124 -6.59 1.64 -45.56
C GLU A 124 -5.05 1.67 -45.40
N THR A 125 -4.54 2.14 -44.26
CA THR A 125 -3.08 2.21 -44.00
C THR A 125 -2.48 0.87 -43.58
N GLY A 126 -3.30 -0.08 -43.09
CA GLY A 126 -2.86 -1.41 -42.69
C GLY A 126 -2.44 -2.29 -43.86
N VAL A 127 -3.22 -2.30 -44.93
CA VAL A 127 -3.09 -3.24 -46.06
C VAL A 127 -1.80 -3.01 -46.83
N LYS A 128 -1.46 -1.75 -47.14
CA LYS A 128 -0.19 -1.40 -47.79
C LYS A 128 1.02 -1.92 -47.00
N ARG A 129 1.00 -1.81 -45.68
CA ARG A 129 2.10 -2.31 -44.82
C ARG A 129 2.13 -3.83 -44.79
N ARG A 130 0.98 -4.49 -44.73
CA ARG A 130 0.87 -5.96 -44.77
C ARG A 130 1.47 -6.53 -46.05
N ILE A 131 1.07 -6.00 -47.22
CA ILE A 131 1.63 -6.38 -48.52
C ILE A 131 3.14 -6.15 -48.56
N LYS A 132 3.62 -4.98 -48.10
CA LYS A 132 5.06 -4.70 -48.04
C LYS A 132 5.79 -5.75 -47.18
N ASN A 133 5.26 -6.09 -46.01
CA ASN A 133 5.87 -7.06 -45.09
C ASN A 133 5.91 -8.47 -45.69
N VAL A 134 4.81 -8.91 -46.29
CA VAL A 134 4.68 -10.19 -47.00
C VAL A 134 5.75 -10.33 -48.09
N LEU A 135 5.88 -9.31 -48.93
CA LEU A 135 6.85 -9.33 -50.03
C LEU A 135 8.29 -9.36 -49.50
N SER A 136 8.58 -8.57 -48.46
CA SER A 136 9.90 -8.52 -47.83
C SER A 136 10.21 -9.64 -46.84
N TYR A 137 9.29 -10.59 -46.62
CA TYR A 137 9.45 -11.62 -45.60
C TYR A 137 10.74 -12.45 -45.77
N LYS A 138 11.49 -12.55 -44.68
CA LYS A 138 12.67 -13.41 -44.49
C LYS A 138 12.50 -14.16 -43.16
N LYS A 139 12.92 -15.43 -43.09
CA LYS A 139 12.85 -16.21 -41.84
C LYS A 139 13.76 -15.55 -40.78
N PRO A 140 13.24 -15.21 -39.59
CA PRO A 140 14.07 -14.65 -38.53
C PRO A 140 15.07 -15.71 -38.05
N ALA A 141 16.30 -15.27 -37.77
CA ALA A 141 17.32 -16.16 -37.23
C ALA A 141 17.06 -16.43 -35.74
N VAL A 142 17.29 -17.66 -35.29
CA VAL A 142 17.02 -18.11 -33.91
C VAL A 142 17.71 -17.23 -32.86
N TRP A 143 18.89 -16.68 -33.16
CA TRP A 143 19.63 -15.80 -32.26
C TRP A 143 18.92 -14.45 -32.01
N ILE A 144 18.14 -13.94 -32.98
CA ILE A 144 17.39 -12.68 -32.82
C ILE A 144 16.27 -12.88 -31.78
N ILE A 145 15.62 -14.04 -31.81
CA ILE A 145 14.57 -14.41 -30.84
C ILE A 145 15.19 -14.51 -29.43
N ALA A 146 16.34 -15.16 -29.31
CA ALA A 146 17.06 -15.27 -28.03
C ALA A 146 17.48 -13.89 -27.48
N ALA A 147 18.01 -13.01 -28.34
CA ALA A 147 18.41 -11.66 -27.95
C ALA A 147 17.22 -10.82 -27.46
N ALA A 148 16.07 -10.89 -28.14
CA ALA A 148 14.86 -10.20 -27.72
C ALA A 148 14.35 -10.69 -26.36
N LEU A 149 14.39 -12.00 -26.11
CA LEU A 149 13.99 -12.59 -24.83
C LEU A 149 14.90 -12.11 -23.68
N ILE A 150 16.22 -12.11 -23.90
CA ILE A 150 17.20 -11.61 -22.92
C ILE A 150 16.93 -10.14 -22.59
N LEU A 151 16.65 -9.32 -23.61
CA LEU A 151 16.35 -7.89 -23.41
C LEU A 151 15.07 -7.70 -22.58
N CYS A 152 14.01 -8.47 -22.85
CA CYS A 152 12.78 -8.43 -22.05
C CYS A 152 13.05 -8.81 -20.59
N ILE A 153 13.82 -9.88 -20.35
CA ILE A 153 14.18 -10.32 -18.98
C ILE A 153 14.99 -9.23 -18.27
N ALA A 154 16.00 -8.66 -18.94
CA ALA A 154 16.82 -7.60 -18.37
C ALA A 154 15.99 -6.36 -18.02
N ALA A 155 15.09 -5.93 -18.89
CA ALA A 155 14.17 -4.85 -18.61
C ALA A 155 13.26 -5.17 -17.42
N SER A 156 12.67 -6.36 -17.37
CA SER A 156 11.85 -6.79 -16.23
C SER A 156 12.63 -6.76 -14.91
N VAL A 157 13.87 -7.26 -14.88
CA VAL A 157 14.73 -7.21 -13.68
C VAL A 157 14.97 -5.76 -13.25
N CYS A 158 15.33 -4.87 -14.18
CA CYS A 158 15.57 -3.46 -13.87
C CYS A 158 14.32 -2.76 -13.31
N PHE A 159 13.11 -3.09 -13.78
CA PHE A 159 11.87 -2.50 -13.29
C PHE A 159 11.31 -3.19 -12.04
N LEU A 160 11.76 -4.41 -11.71
CA LEU A 160 11.35 -5.13 -10.49
C LEU A 160 12.28 -4.84 -9.29
N THR A 161 13.50 -4.38 -9.52
CA THR A 161 14.40 -3.96 -8.44
C THR A 161 14.00 -2.58 -7.91
N ASN A 162 13.39 -2.54 -6.73
CA ASN A 162 13.16 -1.31 -6.00
C ASN A 162 14.49 -0.83 -5.39
N PRO A 163 15.00 0.38 -5.71
CA PRO A 163 16.22 0.87 -5.09
C PRO A 163 16.03 1.01 -3.59
N THR A 164 16.97 0.51 -2.79
CA THR A 164 17.05 0.75 -1.34
C THR A 164 17.51 2.19 -1.07
N ASP A 165 16.69 3.16 -1.46
CA ASP A 165 16.87 4.58 -1.14
C ASP A 165 16.55 4.81 0.35
N GLY A 166 17.40 4.34 1.27
CA GLY A 166 17.16 4.62 2.70
C GLY A 166 17.98 3.88 3.75
N ALA A 167 18.86 2.95 3.39
CA ALA A 167 19.68 2.30 4.40
C ALA A 167 20.69 3.30 5.00
N LEU A 168 20.57 3.58 6.30
CA LEU A 168 21.58 4.30 7.06
C LEU A 168 22.83 3.42 7.16
N ASP A 169 24.01 4.05 7.15
CA ASP A 169 25.24 3.35 7.54
C ASP A 169 25.16 2.92 9.02
N THR A 170 25.88 1.86 9.37
CA THR A 170 25.80 1.21 10.68
C THR A 170 26.10 2.17 11.85
N GLU A 171 27.03 3.12 11.67
CA GLU A 171 27.36 4.11 12.70
C GLU A 171 26.19 5.07 12.94
N THR A 172 25.65 5.64 11.87
CA THR A 172 24.49 6.53 11.93
C THR A 172 23.27 5.81 12.51
N ALA A 173 23.04 4.56 12.08
CA ALA A 173 21.93 3.74 12.54
C ALA A 173 21.98 3.49 14.06
N SER A 174 23.16 3.12 14.57
CA SER A 174 23.39 2.90 16.01
C SER A 174 23.23 4.18 16.82
N TYR A 175 23.70 5.32 16.31
CA TYR A 175 23.53 6.60 16.99
C TYR A 175 22.06 7.02 17.08
N VAL A 176 21.31 6.89 15.99
CA VAL A 176 19.87 7.22 15.94
C VAL A 176 19.07 6.37 16.92
N GLU A 177 19.33 5.05 16.96
CA GLU A 177 18.67 4.15 17.90
C GLU A 177 18.88 4.58 19.36
N LYS A 178 20.12 4.93 19.72
CA LYS A 178 20.45 5.45 21.05
C LYS A 178 19.74 6.77 21.38
N GLN A 179 19.56 7.66 20.40
CA GLN A 179 18.85 8.92 20.62
C GLN A 179 17.35 8.69 20.86
N ILE A 180 16.73 7.76 20.13
CA ILE A 180 15.32 7.40 20.35
C ILE A 180 15.14 6.83 21.76
N ILE A 181 15.97 5.85 22.14
CA ILE A 181 15.92 5.26 23.49
C ILE A 181 16.11 6.34 24.56
N ALA A 182 17.09 7.23 24.40
CA ALA A 182 17.39 8.26 25.39
C ALA A 182 16.26 9.28 25.58
N GLN A 183 15.46 9.56 24.55
CA GLN A 183 14.35 10.52 24.63
C GLN A 183 13.04 9.88 25.08
N GLU A 184 12.72 8.69 24.54
CA GLU A 184 11.42 8.04 24.76
C GLU A 184 11.43 7.08 25.96
N SER A 185 12.61 6.74 26.49
CA SER A 185 12.75 5.90 27.70
C SER A 185 13.96 6.35 28.54
N PRO A 186 13.85 7.49 29.25
CA PRO A 186 14.94 8.02 30.05
C PRO A 186 15.29 7.09 31.21
N THR A 187 16.59 6.85 31.44
CA THR A 187 17.15 6.00 32.51
C THR A 187 16.63 6.29 33.93
N LEU A 188 16.04 7.48 34.15
CA LEU A 188 15.47 7.91 35.43
C LEU A 188 14.23 7.12 35.86
N TYR A 189 13.56 6.43 34.93
CA TYR A 189 12.29 5.73 35.16
C TYR A 189 12.41 4.20 35.22
N HIS A 190 13.61 3.64 35.07
CA HIS A 190 13.78 2.19 34.93
C HIS A 190 14.09 1.49 36.26
N GLU A 191 13.37 0.42 36.55
CA GLU A 191 13.82 -0.60 37.50
C GLU A 191 15.02 -1.39 36.92
N THR A 192 15.78 -2.08 37.78
CA THR A 192 17.05 -2.74 37.42
C THR A 192 16.92 -3.88 36.39
N ASN A 193 15.69 -4.27 36.04
CA ASN A 193 15.38 -5.41 35.16
C ASN A 193 14.70 -5.00 33.83
N GLU A 194 14.54 -3.70 33.57
CA GLU A 194 13.93 -3.20 32.32
C GLU A 194 14.95 -3.07 31.20
N PHE A 195 14.53 -3.40 29.98
CA PHE A 195 15.34 -3.27 28.77
C PHE A 195 14.64 -2.39 27.72
N PRO A 196 15.06 -1.11 27.57
CA PRO A 196 14.55 -0.24 26.54
C PRO A 196 15.11 -0.60 25.17
N VAL A 197 14.23 -0.71 24.17
CA VAL A 197 14.57 -1.09 22.80
C VAL A 197 13.87 -0.16 21.82
N ALA A 198 14.58 0.23 20.75
CA ALA A 198 13.97 0.94 19.64
C ALA A 198 14.32 0.29 18.29
N SER A 199 13.36 0.30 17.36
CA SER A 199 13.56 -0.04 15.96
C SER A 199 12.80 0.94 15.09
N TYR A 200 13.24 1.12 13.85
CA TYR A 200 12.62 2.10 12.95
C TYR A 200 12.66 1.66 11.49
N LYS A 201 11.71 2.21 10.72
CA LYS A 201 11.63 2.14 9.27
C LYS A 201 11.98 3.49 8.67
N VAL A 202 13.11 3.56 7.98
CA VAL A 202 13.50 4.77 7.26
C VAL A 202 12.58 4.95 6.04
N LEU A 203 11.91 6.09 5.97
CA LEU A 203 11.08 6.51 4.85
C LEU A 203 11.87 7.32 3.83
N LYS A 204 12.80 8.16 4.31
CA LYS A 204 13.68 8.96 3.45
C LYS A 204 14.90 9.48 4.22
N VAL A 205 16.04 9.55 3.53
CA VAL A 205 17.25 10.20 4.03
C VAL A 205 17.59 11.39 3.13
N LYS A 206 17.86 12.55 3.73
CA LYS A 206 18.39 13.73 3.04
C LYS A 206 19.75 14.10 3.62
N LYS A 207 20.80 14.01 2.81
CA LYS A 207 22.16 14.42 3.19
C LYS A 207 22.47 15.82 2.65
N ARG A 208 22.98 16.70 3.51
CA ARG A 208 23.48 18.05 3.17
C ARG A 208 24.80 18.30 3.88
N GLY A 209 25.91 18.10 3.17
CA GLY A 209 27.25 18.16 3.77
C GLY A 209 27.40 17.12 4.88
N ALA A 210 27.77 17.56 6.09
CA ALA A 210 27.90 16.70 7.27
C ALA A 210 26.56 16.41 7.98
N THR A 211 25.46 17.03 7.55
CA THR A 211 24.14 16.90 8.18
C THR A 211 23.29 15.89 7.43
N THR A 212 22.66 14.98 8.18
CA THR A 212 21.73 13.97 7.67
C THR A 212 20.39 14.14 8.37
N GLU A 213 19.36 14.49 7.60
CA GLU A 213 17.95 14.55 8.05
C GLU A 213 17.27 13.24 7.64
N ILE A 214 16.65 12.56 8.61
CA ILE A 214 16.13 11.21 8.48
C ILE A 214 14.64 11.24 8.81
N TYR A 215 13.80 10.90 7.84
CA TYR A 215 12.36 10.73 7.99
C TYR A 215 12.10 9.25 8.22
N MET A 216 11.43 8.89 9.31
CA MET A 216 11.21 7.50 9.67
C MET A 216 9.91 7.30 10.46
N VAL A 217 9.53 6.04 10.64
CA VAL A 217 8.57 5.59 11.66
C VAL A 217 9.37 4.78 12.66
N ALA A 218 9.30 5.11 13.95
CA ALA A 218 9.96 4.34 14.99
C ALA A 218 8.95 3.63 15.89
N LEU A 219 9.41 2.55 16.51
CA LEU A 219 8.76 1.84 17.59
C LEU A 219 9.78 1.76 18.73
N TYR A 220 9.41 2.25 19.89
CA TYR A 220 10.19 2.13 21.12
C TYR A 220 9.37 1.36 22.15
N GLU A 221 9.99 0.42 22.84
CA GLU A 221 9.34 -0.48 23.79
C GLU A 221 10.30 -0.78 24.94
N ASN A 222 9.75 -0.88 26.15
CA ASN A 222 10.44 -1.35 27.34
C ASN A 222 9.99 -2.76 27.65
N TYR A 223 10.97 -3.66 27.71
CA TYR A 223 10.75 -5.07 28.00
C TYR A 223 11.14 -5.39 29.43
N VAL A 224 10.46 -6.37 30.03
CA VAL A 224 10.83 -7.00 31.30
C VAL A 224 10.71 -8.51 31.16
N TYR A 225 11.64 -9.25 31.77
CA TYR A 225 11.53 -10.69 31.89
C TYR A 225 11.10 -11.09 33.30
N ASN A 226 9.89 -11.67 33.43
CA ASN A 226 9.38 -12.28 34.65
C ASN A 226 8.55 -13.53 34.31
N LYS A 227 9.20 -14.70 34.26
CA LYS A 227 8.60 -15.99 33.82
C LYS A 227 8.03 -15.96 32.38
N GLY A 228 8.50 -15.01 31.60
CA GLY A 228 8.00 -14.65 30.27
C GLY A 228 8.46 -13.23 29.97
N LEU A 229 8.74 -12.95 28.70
CA LEU A 229 9.16 -11.62 28.26
C LEU A 229 7.92 -10.82 27.85
N SER A 230 7.74 -9.67 28.49
CA SER A 230 6.55 -8.82 28.37
C SER A 230 6.95 -7.37 28.09
N VAL A 231 6.13 -6.67 27.30
CA VAL A 231 6.25 -5.22 27.07
C VAL A 231 5.48 -4.50 28.17
N ILE A 232 6.15 -3.57 28.88
CA ILE A 232 5.54 -2.77 29.95
C ILE A 232 5.15 -1.37 29.50
N SER A 233 5.82 -0.85 28.47
CA SER A 233 5.48 0.43 27.86
C SER A 233 6.05 0.52 26.47
N GLY A 234 5.45 1.32 25.61
CA GLY A 234 5.99 1.60 24.30
C GLY A 234 5.10 2.55 23.51
N GLY A 235 5.62 3.01 22.39
CA GLY A 235 4.93 3.89 21.48
C GLY A 235 5.51 3.80 20.08
N SER A 236 4.72 4.22 19.11
CA SER A 236 5.16 4.25 17.71
C SER A 236 4.69 5.52 17.04
N ASP A 237 5.65 6.27 16.52
CA ASP A 237 5.39 7.56 15.90
C ASP A 237 6.22 7.75 14.63
N PRO A 238 5.68 8.45 13.62
CA PRO A 238 6.50 9.06 12.59
C PRO A 238 7.40 10.13 13.22
N MET A 239 8.66 10.18 12.86
CA MET A 239 9.62 11.14 13.42
C MET A 239 10.62 11.63 12.40
N VAL A 240 11.20 12.79 12.69
CA VAL A 240 12.32 13.36 11.91
C VAL A 240 13.48 13.63 12.84
N ILE A 241 14.60 12.97 12.57
CA ILE A 241 15.84 13.17 13.32
C ILE A 241 16.88 13.78 12.39
N THR A 242 17.48 14.87 12.84
CA THR A 242 18.59 15.52 12.14
C THR A 242 19.86 15.31 12.94
N VAL A 243 20.85 14.64 12.34
CA VAL A 243 22.17 14.39 12.94
C VAL A 243 23.26 15.08 12.13
N GLN A 244 24.29 15.59 12.80
CA GLN A 244 25.48 16.14 12.15
C GLN A 244 26.70 15.28 12.51
N LYS A 245 27.46 14.83 11.52
CA LYS A 245 28.74 14.15 11.74
C LYS A 245 29.80 15.18 12.16
N ALA A 246 30.44 14.96 13.30
CA ALA A 246 31.46 15.82 13.87
C ALA A 246 32.69 14.97 14.27
N GLY A 247 33.73 15.00 13.44
CA GLY A 247 34.92 14.15 13.63
C GLY A 247 34.55 12.66 13.58
N ASN A 248 34.88 11.94 14.66
CA ASN A 248 34.58 10.50 14.83
C ASN A 248 33.20 10.23 15.49
N GLY A 249 32.38 11.26 15.69
CA GLY A 249 31.09 11.14 16.37
C GLY A 249 29.95 11.83 15.64
N TYR A 250 28.77 11.80 16.28
CA TYR A 250 27.55 12.42 15.80
C TYR A 250 26.99 13.36 16.86
N THR A 251 26.33 14.43 16.41
CA THR A 251 25.62 15.37 17.26
C THR A 251 24.17 15.48 16.79
N LEU A 252 23.22 15.29 17.71
CA LEU A 252 21.81 15.51 17.49
C LEU A 252 21.56 17.01 17.29
N LYS A 253 20.98 17.38 16.15
CA LYS A 253 20.58 18.75 15.83
C LYS A 253 19.11 18.98 16.05
N GLU A 254 18.30 17.96 15.80
CA GLU A 254 16.86 18.05 15.90
C GLU A 254 16.30 16.65 16.17
N TYR A 255 15.33 16.60 17.08
CA TYR A 255 14.48 15.45 17.34
C TYR A 255 13.04 15.94 17.27
N TRP A 256 12.32 15.54 16.23
CA TRP A 256 10.95 15.97 15.99
C TRP A 256 10.00 14.79 16.03
N THR A 257 8.91 14.95 16.76
CA THR A 257 7.75 14.05 16.83
C THR A 257 6.47 14.85 16.55
N PRO A 258 5.40 14.20 16.07
CA PRO A 258 4.14 14.86 15.75
C PRO A 258 3.47 15.41 17.00
N SER A 259 2.70 16.47 16.81
CA SER A 259 1.77 16.95 17.83
C SER A 259 0.71 15.89 18.13
N MET A 260 0.16 15.86 19.33
CA MET A 260 -0.89 14.90 19.69
C MET A 260 -2.30 15.42 19.35
N GLY A 261 -3.28 14.52 19.34
CA GLY A 261 -4.70 14.88 19.21
C GLY A 261 -5.08 15.45 17.84
N SER A 262 -5.96 16.46 17.82
CA SER A 262 -6.49 17.05 16.58
C SER A 262 -5.43 17.63 15.64
N GLU A 263 -4.27 17.99 16.19
CA GLU A 263 -3.15 18.55 15.42
C GLU A 263 -2.19 17.48 14.88
N TYR A 264 -2.36 16.19 15.22
CA TYR A 264 -1.47 15.11 14.81
C TYR A 264 -1.29 15.03 13.29
N SER A 265 -2.39 14.84 12.57
CA SER A 265 -2.34 14.76 11.11
C SER A 265 -1.80 16.04 10.45
N LYS A 266 -2.02 17.20 11.07
CA LYS A 266 -1.58 18.50 10.53
C LYS A 266 -0.08 18.69 10.72
N SER A 267 0.45 18.38 11.91
CA SER A 267 1.88 18.45 12.21
C SER A 267 2.72 17.57 11.26
N ILE A 268 2.23 16.36 10.95
CA ILE A 268 2.86 15.48 9.95
C ILE A 268 2.85 16.11 8.57
N LYS A 269 1.71 16.69 8.14
CA LYS A 269 1.60 17.36 6.84
C LYS A 269 2.51 18.59 6.71
N GLU A 270 2.79 19.27 7.82
CA GLU A 270 3.69 20.42 7.87
C GLU A 270 5.17 20.00 7.84
N ARG A 271 5.56 18.91 8.52
CA ARG A 271 6.97 18.46 8.58
C ARG A 271 7.38 17.52 7.45
N PHE A 272 6.50 16.60 7.03
CA PHE A 272 6.82 15.56 6.04
C PHE A 272 6.55 16.04 4.60
N PRO A 273 7.45 15.74 3.64
CA PRO A 273 7.18 15.93 2.22
C PRO A 273 5.89 15.21 1.79
N LEU A 274 5.13 15.82 0.87
CA LEU A 274 3.87 15.27 0.31
C LEU A 274 3.97 13.78 -0.06
N THR A 275 5.09 13.33 -0.61
CA THR A 275 5.32 11.95 -1.01
C THR A 275 5.40 10.95 0.15
N LEU A 276 5.67 11.41 1.38
CA LEU A 276 5.84 10.57 2.58
C LEU A 276 4.67 10.68 3.56
N GLN A 277 3.77 11.65 3.39
CA GLN A 277 2.68 11.90 4.33
C GLN A 277 1.75 10.69 4.47
N TYR A 278 1.45 10.00 3.37
CA TYR A 278 0.64 8.79 3.41
C TYR A 278 1.29 7.69 4.25
N ASP A 279 2.60 7.50 4.09
CA ASP A 279 3.36 6.48 4.82
C ASP A 279 3.57 6.84 6.29
N ALA A 280 3.70 8.14 6.61
CA ALA A 280 3.85 8.63 7.97
C ALA A 280 2.53 8.60 8.76
N ILE A 281 1.40 8.98 8.12
CA ILE A 281 0.07 8.92 8.75
C ILE A 281 -0.40 7.45 8.88
N GLY A 282 -0.14 6.63 7.86
CA GLY A 282 -0.43 5.20 7.86
C GLY A 282 0.69 4.36 8.46
N SER A 283 1.34 4.82 9.54
CA SER A 283 2.52 4.17 10.14
C SER A 283 2.27 2.76 10.64
N SER A 284 1.02 2.42 10.97
CA SER A 284 0.62 1.09 11.49
C SER A 284 0.99 -0.08 10.57
N LYS A 285 1.11 0.15 9.25
CA LYS A 285 1.55 -0.89 8.30
C LYS A 285 2.97 -1.39 8.54
N TYR A 286 3.78 -0.65 9.31
CA TYR A 286 5.14 -1.04 9.68
C TYR A 286 5.21 -1.71 11.06
N ALA A 287 4.12 -1.73 11.84
CA ALA A 287 4.12 -2.19 13.23
C ALA A 287 4.64 -3.62 13.36
N ALA A 288 4.11 -4.57 12.58
CA ALA A 288 4.52 -5.97 12.64
C ALA A 288 6.02 -6.17 12.36
N GLU A 289 6.60 -5.44 11.39
CA GLU A 289 8.04 -5.49 11.09
C GLU A 289 8.88 -4.97 12.26
N LEU A 290 8.43 -3.90 12.92
CA LEU A 290 9.17 -3.25 14.00
C LEU A 290 9.04 -4.00 15.33
N ILE A 291 7.86 -4.53 15.62
CA ILE A 291 7.60 -5.37 16.80
C ILE A 291 8.52 -6.58 16.76
N GLU A 292 8.58 -7.29 15.63
CA GLU A 292 9.44 -8.47 15.51
C GLU A 292 10.92 -8.13 15.71
N LYS A 293 11.38 -6.99 15.18
CA LYS A 293 12.76 -6.51 15.41
C LYS A 293 13.04 -6.22 16.88
N ASN A 294 12.11 -5.56 17.57
CA ASN A 294 12.25 -5.27 19.00
C ASN A 294 12.24 -6.55 19.84
N ARG A 295 11.33 -7.49 19.53
CA ARG A 295 11.25 -8.82 20.16
C ARG A 295 12.56 -9.59 20.04
N GLN A 296 13.17 -9.61 18.85
CA GLN A 296 14.47 -10.26 18.65
C GLN A 296 15.59 -9.60 19.47
N LYS A 297 15.62 -8.27 19.55
CA LYS A 297 16.59 -7.54 20.37
C LYS A 297 16.40 -7.83 21.87
N ALA A 298 15.16 -7.84 22.35
CA ALA A 298 14.84 -8.14 23.73
C ALA A 298 15.16 -9.60 24.10
N ALA A 299 14.78 -10.55 23.25
CA ALA A 299 15.11 -11.97 23.44
C ALA A 299 16.63 -12.19 23.52
N ALA A 300 17.40 -11.52 22.64
CA ALA A 300 18.86 -11.55 22.68
C ALA A 300 19.45 -10.95 23.95
N HIS A 301 18.85 -9.89 24.51
CA HIS A 301 19.29 -9.28 25.77
C HIS A 301 19.09 -10.20 26.98
N TYR A 302 17.92 -10.84 27.08
CA TYR A 302 17.58 -11.73 28.20
C TYR A 302 18.07 -13.17 28.01
N GLY A 303 18.60 -13.52 26.84
CA GLY A 303 19.11 -14.87 26.55
C GLY A 303 18.02 -15.93 26.42
N VAL A 304 16.84 -15.55 25.92
CA VAL A 304 15.65 -16.41 25.77
C VAL A 304 15.25 -16.58 24.30
N SER A 305 14.41 -17.57 23.98
CA SER A 305 13.85 -17.70 22.62
C SER A 305 12.76 -16.66 22.37
N VAL A 306 12.57 -16.26 21.11
CA VAL A 306 11.41 -15.45 20.68
C VAL A 306 10.09 -16.23 20.91
N ASP A 307 10.14 -17.56 21.00
CA ASP A 307 8.98 -18.40 21.30
C ASP A 307 8.61 -18.43 22.80
N ASP A 308 9.53 -18.01 23.68
CA ASP A 308 9.29 -17.91 25.14
C ASP A 308 8.60 -16.58 25.52
N LEU A 309 8.30 -15.75 24.52
CA LEU A 309 7.59 -14.49 24.65
C LEU A 309 6.10 -14.76 24.87
N ALA A 310 5.46 -14.02 25.78
CA ALA A 310 4.00 -14.05 25.86
C ALA A 310 3.41 -13.67 24.47
N PRO A 311 2.29 -14.28 24.05
CA PRO A 311 1.57 -13.80 22.88
C PRO A 311 1.24 -12.33 23.13
N GLN A 312 1.70 -11.47 22.21
CA GLN A 312 1.26 -10.09 22.20
C GLN A 312 -0.11 -10.17 21.53
N ASP A 313 -1.18 -9.93 22.29
CA ASP A 313 -2.49 -9.75 21.66
C ASP A 313 -2.33 -8.69 20.58
N ASP A 314 -2.75 -8.99 19.35
CA ASP A 314 -2.63 -8.14 18.14
C ASP A 314 -3.36 -6.77 18.26
N THR A 315 -3.77 -6.39 19.48
CA THR A 315 -4.54 -5.21 19.85
C THR A 315 -3.80 -4.23 20.77
N SER A 316 -2.55 -4.48 21.17
CA SER A 316 -1.83 -3.56 22.07
C SER A 316 -1.00 -2.50 21.33
N THR A 317 -1.67 -1.55 20.69
CA THR A 317 -1.16 -0.18 20.66
C THR A 317 -1.78 0.55 21.84
N SER A 318 -0.96 1.14 22.70
CA SER A 318 -1.34 1.94 23.87
C SER A 318 -1.95 1.16 25.04
N THR A 319 -1.14 0.86 26.06
CA THR A 319 -1.38 1.43 27.40
C THR A 319 -0.08 1.35 28.20
N THR A 320 0.31 2.46 28.80
CA THR A 320 1.32 2.55 29.86
C THR A 320 0.97 1.54 30.96
N ALA A 321 1.74 0.47 31.15
CA ALA A 321 1.63 -0.35 32.36
C ALA A 321 2.36 0.36 33.48
N VAL A 322 1.75 1.41 34.02
CA VAL A 322 1.94 1.74 35.43
C VAL A 322 1.06 0.73 36.18
N SER A 323 1.58 0.14 37.25
CA SER A 323 0.78 -0.66 38.17
C SER A 323 -0.26 0.24 38.84
N PHE A 324 -1.48 0.31 38.28
CA PHE A 324 -2.58 1.11 38.83
C PHE A 324 -3.36 0.28 39.86
N SER A 325 -3.72 0.90 40.99
CA SER A 325 -4.48 0.27 42.08
C SER A 325 -5.98 0.18 41.75
N GLU A 326 -6.49 1.09 40.92
CA GLU A 326 -7.89 1.09 40.50
C GLU A 326 -8.02 1.41 39.01
N SER A 327 -8.97 0.75 38.34
CA SER A 327 -9.28 0.98 36.93
C SER A 327 -10.77 1.24 36.79
N TYR A 328 -11.13 2.23 35.99
CA TYR A 328 -12.52 2.58 35.67
C TYR A 328 -12.67 2.72 34.16
N ALA A 329 -13.83 2.35 33.62
CA ALA A 329 -14.13 2.51 32.20
C ALA A 329 -15.52 3.09 31.98
N TYR A 330 -15.62 3.98 31.00
CA TYR A 330 -16.88 4.42 30.40
C TYR A 330 -16.95 3.82 29.00
N THR A 331 -18.04 3.11 28.70
CA THR A 331 -18.26 2.49 27.39
C THR A 331 -19.57 3.02 26.80
N SER A 332 -19.50 3.43 25.54
CA SER A 332 -20.64 3.77 24.70
C SER A 332 -20.68 2.84 23.48
N ASP A 333 -21.74 2.90 22.68
CA ASP A 333 -21.88 2.08 21.46
C ASP A 333 -20.77 2.31 20.42
N LYS A 334 -20.03 3.43 20.51
CA LYS A 334 -19.02 3.86 19.51
C LYS A 334 -17.62 4.07 20.08
N ASP A 335 -17.49 4.21 21.40
CA ASP A 335 -16.21 4.54 22.04
C ASP A 335 -16.07 4.01 23.46
N ARG A 336 -14.83 3.95 23.95
CA ARG A 336 -14.49 3.60 25.32
C ARG A 336 -13.40 4.52 25.88
N ALA A 337 -13.69 5.14 27.00
CA ALA A 337 -12.72 5.91 27.79
C ALA A 337 -12.29 5.09 29.01
N ASN A 338 -11.02 5.21 29.42
CA ASN A 338 -10.50 4.53 30.59
C ASN A 338 -9.83 5.53 31.55
N LEU A 339 -10.03 5.34 32.84
CA LEU A 339 -9.36 6.07 33.91
C LEU A 339 -8.66 5.07 34.82
N LEU A 340 -7.37 5.24 35.01
CA LEU A 340 -6.54 4.42 35.87
C LEU A 340 -6.00 5.30 36.99
N LEU A 341 -6.13 4.85 38.23
CA LEU A 341 -5.65 5.54 39.43
C LEU A 341 -4.62 4.68 40.15
N ASP A 342 -3.52 5.29 40.57
CA ASP A 342 -2.49 4.70 41.42
C ASP A 342 -2.53 5.42 42.79
N SER A 343 -3.10 4.74 43.79
CA SER A 343 -3.28 5.24 45.15
C SER A 343 -1.97 5.36 45.93
N ASP A 344 -0.93 4.61 45.56
CA ASP A 344 0.36 4.67 46.25
C ASP A 344 1.16 5.90 45.82
N LYS A 345 1.03 6.29 44.55
CA LYS A 345 1.74 7.44 43.96
C LYS A 345 0.88 8.70 43.81
N ASN A 346 -0.41 8.63 44.15
CA ASN A 346 -1.41 9.67 43.86
C ASN A 346 -1.37 10.13 42.39
N SER A 347 -1.19 9.19 41.47
CA SER A 347 -1.08 9.47 40.03
C SER A 347 -2.21 8.83 39.24
N PHE A 348 -2.48 9.36 38.05
CA PHE A 348 -3.53 8.83 37.17
C PHE A 348 -3.05 8.71 35.72
N ALA A 349 -3.75 7.86 34.96
CA ALA A 349 -3.77 7.89 33.50
C ALA A 349 -5.21 7.86 33.01
N PHE A 350 -5.57 8.78 32.11
CA PHE A 350 -6.92 8.93 31.60
C PHE A 350 -6.91 8.97 30.07
N THR A 351 -7.60 8.05 29.41
CA THR A 351 -7.83 8.06 27.95
C THR A 351 -9.29 8.40 27.69
N SER A 352 -9.53 9.34 26.78
CA SER A 352 -10.87 9.79 26.43
C SER A 352 -11.55 8.95 25.35
N SER A 353 -10.79 8.10 24.65
CA SER A 353 -11.25 7.22 23.57
C SER A 353 -10.39 5.96 23.43
N TRP A 354 -10.94 4.94 22.77
CA TRP A 354 -10.24 3.70 22.40
C TRP A 354 -9.12 3.97 21.38
N PHE A 355 -9.27 5.00 20.55
CA PHE A 355 -8.31 5.36 19.51
C PHE A 355 -7.33 6.45 19.96
N ASP A 356 -7.37 6.86 21.24
CA ASP A 356 -6.43 7.82 21.77
C ASP A 356 -5.01 7.21 21.80
N SER A 357 -4.11 7.81 21.03
CA SER A 357 -2.68 7.51 21.09
C SER A 357 -1.98 8.12 22.31
N TYR A 358 -2.72 8.83 23.18
CA TYR A 358 -2.19 9.52 24.35
C TYR A 358 -3.16 9.46 25.54
N ALA A 359 -2.63 9.14 26.72
CA ALA A 359 -3.34 9.26 27.99
C ALA A 359 -2.95 10.57 28.69
N TYR A 360 -3.94 11.31 29.21
CA TYR A 360 -3.69 12.37 30.18
C TYR A 360 -3.09 11.74 31.43
N THR A 361 -2.01 12.32 31.94
CA THR A 361 -1.31 11.76 33.11
C THR A 361 -0.91 12.87 34.05
N GLY A 362 -0.94 12.57 35.34
CA GLY A 362 -0.44 13.48 36.34
C GLY A 362 -0.86 13.04 37.72
N THR A 363 -1.11 14.00 38.60
CA THR A 363 -1.51 13.73 39.98
C THR A 363 -3.01 13.87 40.17
N TYR A 364 -3.59 13.11 41.11
CA TYR A 364 -4.98 13.28 41.48
C TYR A 364 -5.16 13.55 42.97
N GLU A 365 -6.22 14.28 43.29
CA GLU A 365 -6.67 14.54 44.65
C GLU A 365 -8.13 14.09 44.78
N SER A 366 -8.44 13.36 45.84
CA SER A 366 -9.81 12.95 46.19
C SER A 366 -10.22 13.60 47.51
N ASN A 367 -11.39 14.22 47.55
CA ASN A 367 -11.94 14.80 48.78
C ASN A 367 -13.13 13.98 49.36
N GLY A 368 -13.32 12.75 48.86
CA GLY A 368 -14.42 11.86 49.24
C GLY A 368 -15.76 12.14 48.55
N LYS A 369 -15.89 13.27 47.84
CA LYS A 369 -17.05 13.62 47.02
C LYS A 369 -16.70 13.81 45.55
N ASP A 370 -15.52 14.35 45.27
CA ASP A 370 -14.99 14.59 43.94
C ASP A 370 -13.56 14.04 43.85
N ILE A 371 -13.20 13.54 42.67
CA ILE A 371 -11.83 13.28 42.23
C ILE A 371 -11.43 14.36 41.24
N THR A 372 -10.28 14.99 41.49
CA THR A 372 -9.70 16.04 40.66
C THR A 372 -8.37 15.55 40.10
N LEU A 373 -8.29 15.39 38.78
CA LEU A 373 -7.11 14.95 38.04
C LEU A 373 -6.39 16.19 37.50
N LYS A 374 -5.15 16.42 37.90
CA LYS A 374 -4.30 17.52 37.42
C LYS A 374 -3.27 16.96 36.44
N ASP A 375 -3.46 17.24 35.16
CA ASP A 375 -2.55 16.82 34.10
C ASP A 375 -1.21 17.57 34.18
N ASP A 376 -0.11 16.82 34.24
CA ASP A 376 1.25 17.39 34.35
C ASP A 376 1.68 18.10 33.04
N GLY A 377 1.03 17.76 31.93
CA GLY A 377 1.21 18.42 30.63
C GLY A 377 0.53 19.79 30.50
N GLY A 378 -0.15 20.26 31.55
CA GLY A 378 -0.84 21.55 31.55
C GLY A 378 -2.09 21.61 30.67
N LYS A 379 -2.64 20.45 30.26
CA LYS A 379 -3.80 20.34 29.35
C LYS A 379 -5.14 20.50 30.05
N GLY A 380 -5.15 20.61 31.38
CA GLY A 380 -6.30 21.01 32.19
C GLY A 380 -6.56 20.08 33.37
N THR A 381 -7.57 20.44 34.16
CA THR A 381 -7.96 19.72 35.38
C THR A 381 -9.29 19.00 35.17
N PHE A 382 -9.30 17.67 35.19
CA PHE A 382 -10.52 16.89 35.01
C PHE A 382 -11.17 16.60 36.36
N VAL A 383 -12.49 16.74 36.44
CA VAL A 383 -13.24 16.55 37.69
C VAL A 383 -14.31 15.47 37.49
N PHE A 384 -14.30 14.50 38.40
CA PHE A 384 -15.29 13.43 38.49
C PHE A 384 -15.99 13.52 39.84
N ARG A 385 -17.31 13.40 39.85
CA ARG A 385 -18.08 13.23 41.08
C ARG A 385 -18.07 11.76 41.48
N ILE A 386 -17.74 11.47 42.72
CA ILE A 386 -17.82 10.12 43.28
C ILE A 386 -19.28 9.87 43.69
N LYS A 387 -19.83 8.75 43.23
CA LYS A 387 -21.11 8.23 43.69
C LYS A 387 -21.00 6.72 43.83
N ASP A 388 -20.99 6.23 45.06
CA ASP A 388 -20.72 4.82 45.37
C ASP A 388 -19.38 4.37 44.75
N ASP A 389 -19.34 3.29 43.96
CA ASP A 389 -18.15 2.80 43.24
C ASP A 389 -18.03 3.36 41.80
N GLU A 390 -18.80 4.39 41.46
CA GLU A 390 -18.83 5.02 40.13
C GLU A 390 -18.23 6.43 40.14
N LEU A 391 -17.59 6.79 39.03
CA LEU A 391 -17.06 8.12 38.79
C LEU A 391 -17.84 8.82 37.67
N ILE A 392 -18.49 9.94 37.99
CA ILE A 392 -19.35 10.67 37.05
C ILE A 392 -18.59 11.88 36.52
N PHE A 393 -18.30 11.92 35.22
CA PHE A 393 -17.57 13.02 34.60
C PHE A 393 -18.37 14.34 34.65
N ASP A 394 -17.72 15.42 35.05
CA ASP A 394 -18.32 16.76 35.20
C ASP A 394 -17.70 17.75 34.22
N THR A 395 -18.38 18.00 33.10
CA THR A 395 -17.90 18.90 32.04
C THR A 395 -17.93 20.37 32.43
N SER A 396 -18.73 20.75 33.44
CA SER A 396 -18.80 22.14 33.91
C SER A 396 -17.54 22.56 34.66
N ARG A 397 -16.83 21.58 35.23
CA ARG A 397 -15.58 21.75 35.99
C ARG A 397 -14.37 21.13 35.30
N SER A 398 -14.54 20.60 34.09
CA SER A 398 -13.48 19.97 33.30
C SER A 398 -13.26 20.67 31.95
N PRO A 399 -12.09 20.53 31.33
CA PRO A 399 -11.86 20.97 29.95
C PRO A 399 -12.84 20.31 28.98
N LYS A 400 -13.09 21.01 27.86
CA LYS A 400 -13.91 20.45 26.78
C LYS A 400 -13.21 19.24 26.17
N MET A 401 -13.89 18.10 26.20
CA MET A 401 -13.38 16.84 25.63
C MET A 401 -13.30 16.89 24.10
N PRO A 402 -12.34 16.16 23.48
CA PRO A 402 -12.24 16.09 22.04
C PRO A 402 -13.54 15.54 21.44
N MET A 403 -13.80 15.91 20.19
CA MET A 403 -14.90 15.35 19.39
C MET A 403 -14.29 14.55 18.24
N TYR A 404 -14.67 13.28 18.12
CA TYR A 404 -14.27 12.48 16.96
C TYR A 404 -15.35 12.51 15.88
N LYS A 405 -14.90 12.66 14.63
CA LYS A 405 -15.73 12.37 13.47
C LYS A 405 -15.50 10.91 13.10
N TYR A 406 -16.39 10.02 13.54
CA TYR A 406 -16.45 8.69 12.95
C TYR A 406 -16.80 8.87 11.48
N SER A 407 -15.86 8.65 10.58
CA SER A 407 -16.11 8.73 9.14
C SER A 407 -16.89 7.50 8.69
N GLY A 408 -18.15 7.40 9.11
CA GLY A 408 -19.17 6.65 8.40
C GLY A 408 -19.64 7.46 7.19
N ALA A 409 -20.03 6.79 6.11
CA ALA A 409 -20.56 7.37 4.88
C ALA A 409 -21.95 8.07 5.05
N ASP A 410 -22.37 8.35 6.28
CA ASP A 410 -23.74 8.58 6.71
C ASP A 410 -24.05 10.06 7.02
N GLY A 411 -23.04 10.94 7.05
CA GLY A 411 -23.24 12.36 7.35
C GLY A 411 -23.60 12.68 8.81
N THR A 412 -23.31 11.78 9.77
CA THR A 412 -23.55 12.00 11.19
C THR A 412 -22.66 13.10 11.78
N GLU A 413 -23.24 13.93 12.68
CA GLU A 413 -22.55 15.00 13.40
C GLU A 413 -21.47 14.43 14.36
N ALA A 414 -20.46 15.24 14.66
CA ALA A 414 -19.37 14.84 15.55
C ALA A 414 -19.89 14.74 17.00
N GLU A 415 -19.58 13.63 17.68
CA GLU A 415 -19.97 13.38 19.07
C GLU A 415 -18.77 13.58 20.01
N VAL A 416 -19.05 14.00 21.24
CA VAL A 416 -18.05 14.19 22.30
C VAL A 416 -17.70 12.82 22.88
N CYS A 417 -16.40 12.50 23.00
CA CYS A 417 -15.95 11.16 23.42
C CYS A 417 -16.38 10.81 24.85
N VAL A 418 -16.37 11.81 25.74
CA VAL A 418 -16.87 11.69 27.12
C VAL A 418 -17.86 12.84 27.39
N PRO A 419 -19.18 12.59 27.29
CA PRO A 419 -20.19 13.62 27.52
C PRO A 419 -20.36 13.95 29.02
N ASP A 420 -21.08 15.04 29.31
CA ASP A 420 -21.42 15.38 30.68
C ASP A 420 -22.23 14.28 31.36
N GLY A 421 -21.85 13.92 32.58
CA GLY A 421 -22.52 12.83 33.30
C GLY A 421 -22.11 11.43 32.86
N ALA A 422 -21.09 11.26 32.01
CA ALA A 422 -20.56 9.95 31.66
C ALA A 422 -20.13 9.19 32.93
N ILE A 423 -20.64 7.96 33.09
CA ILE A 423 -20.45 7.13 34.28
C ILE A 423 -19.32 6.13 34.01
N PHE A 424 -18.23 6.27 34.75
CA PHE A 424 -17.09 5.37 34.73
C PHE A 424 -17.26 4.32 35.83
N ILE A 425 -17.34 3.06 35.42
CA ILE A 425 -17.57 1.92 36.31
C ILE A 425 -16.22 1.29 36.64
N LYS A 426 -15.99 0.97 37.92
CA LYS A 426 -14.77 0.28 38.37
C LYS A 426 -14.66 -1.11 37.74
N ASN A 427 -13.53 -1.39 37.10
CA ASN A 427 -13.17 -2.72 36.62
C ASN A 427 -12.70 -3.54 37.83
N GLY A 428 -13.34 -4.69 38.06
CA GLY A 428 -13.09 -5.57 39.20
C GLY A 428 -11.87 -6.48 39.06
#